data_AF-A0A925ZRX6-F1
#
_entry.id   AF-A0A925ZRX6-F1
#
_cell.length_a   1.000
_cell.length_b   1.000
_cell.length_c   1.000
_cell.angle_alpha   90.00
_cell.angle_beta   90.00
_cell.angle_gamma   90.00
#
_symmetry.space_group_name_H-M   'P 1'
#
loop_
_entity.id
_entity.type
_entity.pdbx_description
1 polymer ?
#
loop_
_entity_poly.entity_id
_entity_poly.type
_entity_poly.pdbx_seq_one_letter_code
_entity_poly.pdbx_strand_id
1 'polypeptide(L)'
;ARAVGGALVWQINDCWPVTSWAIIDSQLRPKPAYYVVRRALAPLALGMSSGPQHAGIWLVNGTSAPVQGTLVVEEWTLDGQRVSASTIDIHLPANEVTEAGAFAYELQDQRVLAARLVVDGRVLTRAALWPEPYKYLHLPDPAISVERAGPDALRVRCERPAKGVWLQAGDGVAWGDNMLDLVPGDEQLIAAPGLGERTVRVKFLE
;
A
#
# COMPACT_ATOMS: atom_id res chain seq x y z
N ALA A 1 28.54 -4.24 -2.19
CA ALA A 1 28.21 -3.43 -3.37
C ALA A 1 26.69 -3.43 -3.55
N ARG A 2 26.06 -2.29 -3.90
CA ARG A 2 24.62 -2.27 -4.21
C ARG A 2 24.41 -2.97 -5.55
N ALA A 3 23.49 -3.93 -5.61
CA ALA A 3 23.21 -4.69 -6.84
C ALA A 3 22.50 -3.82 -7.90
N VAL A 4 21.68 -2.86 -7.48
CA VAL A 4 20.94 -1.92 -8.34
C VAL A 4 21.10 -0.50 -7.81
N GLY A 5 21.40 0.46 -8.70
CA GLY A 5 21.71 1.85 -8.34
C GLY A 5 20.60 2.87 -8.60
N GLY A 6 19.50 2.47 -9.23
CA GLY A 6 18.37 3.36 -9.51
C GLY A 6 17.25 2.69 -10.31
N ALA A 7 16.09 3.34 -10.34
CA ALA A 7 14.93 2.96 -11.12
C ALA A 7 14.32 4.20 -11.78
N LEU A 8 13.99 4.10 -13.07
CA LEU A 8 13.32 5.17 -13.83
C LEU A 8 12.01 4.62 -14.38
N VAL A 9 10.90 5.24 -14.00
CA VAL A 9 9.56 4.82 -14.43
C VAL A 9 9.26 5.39 -15.81
N TRP A 10 9.07 4.51 -16.79
CA TRP A 10 8.52 4.88 -18.09
C TRP A 10 6.99 4.73 -18.06
N GLN A 11 6.20 5.79 -18.11
CA GLN A 11 6.55 7.22 -18.23
C GLN A 11 5.82 8.06 -17.16
N ILE A 12 6.30 9.28 -16.91
CA ILE A 12 5.71 10.13 -15.88
C ILE A 12 4.39 10.78 -16.33
N ASN A 13 4.35 11.39 -17.51
CA ASN A 13 3.23 12.21 -17.97
C ASN A 13 2.85 11.97 -19.45
N ASP A 14 1.68 12.50 -19.83
CA ASP A 14 1.19 12.57 -21.21
C ASP A 14 1.23 14.02 -21.74
N CYS A 15 1.47 14.19 -23.05
CA CYS A 15 1.43 15.51 -23.71
C CYS A 15 0.06 15.84 -24.35
N TRP A 16 -0.86 14.87 -24.41
CA TRP A 16 -2.22 15.01 -24.95
C TRP A 16 -3.10 13.84 -24.45
N PRO A 17 -4.44 13.90 -24.58
CA PRO A 17 -5.32 12.83 -24.10
C PRO A 17 -5.11 11.53 -24.90
N VAL A 18 -4.48 10.52 -24.28
CA VAL A 18 -4.10 9.28 -24.96
C VAL A 18 -4.02 8.10 -23.98
N THR A 19 -4.11 6.88 -24.50
CA THR A 19 -3.73 5.65 -23.77
C THR A 19 -2.22 5.45 -23.88
N SER A 20 -1.51 5.47 -22.74
CA SER A 20 -0.04 5.38 -22.67
C SER A 20 0.42 4.73 -21.36
N TRP A 21 1.73 4.67 -21.16
CA TRP A 21 2.38 4.27 -19.91
C TRP A 21 2.43 5.36 -18.83
N ALA A 22 1.83 6.54 -19.06
CA ALA A 22 1.97 7.65 -18.12
C ALA A 22 1.27 7.34 -16.80
N ILE A 23 1.91 7.65 -15.68
CA ILE A 23 1.28 7.58 -14.35
C ILE A 23 0.49 8.84 -14.00
N ILE A 24 0.66 9.93 -14.73
CA ILE A 24 -0.12 11.17 -14.64
C ILE A 24 -0.64 11.51 -16.05
N ASP A 25 -1.93 11.80 -16.21
CA ASP A 25 -2.48 12.13 -17.53
C ASP A 25 -2.18 13.57 -17.99
N SER A 26 -2.59 13.92 -19.21
CA SER A 26 -2.34 15.24 -19.82
C SER A 26 -3.11 16.38 -19.14
N GLN A 27 -4.03 16.08 -18.23
CA GLN A 27 -4.76 17.04 -17.40
C GLN A 27 -4.22 17.09 -15.97
N LEU A 28 -3.01 16.54 -15.75
CA LEU A 28 -2.32 16.48 -14.46
C LEU A 28 -3.05 15.61 -13.41
N ARG A 29 -3.88 14.66 -13.85
CA ARG A 29 -4.62 13.78 -12.93
C ARG A 29 -3.78 12.53 -12.65
N PRO A 30 -3.48 12.22 -11.36
CA PRO A 30 -2.78 11.00 -11.01
C PRO A 30 -3.60 9.75 -11.37
N LYS A 31 -2.99 8.82 -12.10
CA LYS A 31 -3.55 7.48 -12.36
C LYS A 31 -3.27 6.57 -11.15
N PRO A 32 -3.95 5.41 -11.00
CA PRO A 32 -3.70 4.52 -9.86
C PRO A 32 -2.22 4.12 -9.67
N ALA A 33 -1.50 3.93 -10.78
CA ALA A 33 -0.06 3.62 -10.76
C ALA A 33 0.80 4.71 -10.10
N TYR A 34 0.40 5.99 -10.15
CA TYR A 34 1.13 7.08 -9.49
C TYR A 34 1.24 6.86 -7.98
N TYR A 35 0.14 6.47 -7.35
CA TYR A 35 0.10 6.27 -5.90
C TYR A 35 0.97 5.09 -5.47
N VAL A 36 0.92 3.99 -6.23
CA VAL A 36 1.77 2.81 -6.00
C VAL A 36 3.25 3.17 -6.15
N VAL A 37 3.62 3.85 -7.24
CA VAL A 37 5.01 4.30 -7.49
C VAL A 37 5.48 5.28 -6.42
N ARG A 38 4.63 6.23 -6.01
CA ARG A 38 4.96 7.19 -4.94
C ARG A 38 5.28 6.50 -3.62
N ARG A 39 4.54 5.44 -3.26
CA ARG A 39 4.82 4.64 -2.06
C ARG A 39 6.10 3.81 -2.21
N ALA A 40 6.32 3.20 -3.39
CA ALA A 40 7.51 2.40 -3.66
C ALA A 40 8.82 3.22 -3.69
N LEU A 41 8.73 4.51 -4.03
CA LEU A 41 9.87 5.45 -4.06
C LEU A 41 9.95 6.35 -2.80
N ALA A 42 9.14 6.08 -1.78
CA ALA A 42 9.23 6.83 -0.52
C ALA A 42 10.61 6.62 0.15
N PRO A 43 11.12 7.60 0.92
CA PRO A 43 12.42 7.47 1.60
C PRO A 43 12.50 6.26 2.53
N LEU A 44 11.37 5.87 3.11
CA LEU A 44 11.19 4.59 3.80
C LEU A 44 10.17 3.77 3.02
N ALA A 45 10.60 2.62 2.52
CA ALA A 45 9.75 1.75 1.70
C ALA A 45 9.87 0.30 2.16
N LEU A 46 8.75 -0.43 2.12
CA LEU A 46 8.67 -1.85 2.39
C LEU A 46 8.41 -2.57 1.06
N GLY A 47 9.27 -3.52 0.74
CA GLY A 47 9.11 -4.43 -0.40
C GLY A 47 8.84 -5.85 0.09
N MET A 48 8.03 -6.58 -0.66
CA MET A 48 7.75 -7.99 -0.41
C MET A 48 7.84 -8.77 -1.71
N SER A 49 8.28 -10.02 -1.63
CA SER A 49 8.18 -10.98 -2.72
C SER A 49 7.79 -12.34 -2.18
N SER A 50 7.01 -13.08 -2.96
CA SER A 50 6.64 -14.46 -2.65
C SER A 50 7.55 -15.43 -3.39
N GLY A 51 8.07 -16.41 -2.64
CA GLY A 51 8.51 -17.69 -3.14
C GLY A 51 7.41 -18.75 -2.99
N PRO A 52 7.68 -20.02 -3.32
CA PRO A 52 6.67 -21.09 -3.22
C PRO A 52 6.12 -21.34 -1.81
N GLN A 53 6.95 -21.17 -0.77
CA GLN A 53 6.62 -21.50 0.63
C GLN A 53 7.02 -20.40 1.63
N HIS A 54 7.58 -19.30 1.15
CA HIS A 54 7.98 -18.19 2.01
C HIS A 54 7.77 -16.86 1.30
N ALA A 55 7.59 -15.80 2.08
CA ALA A 55 7.66 -14.42 1.63
C ALA A 55 8.95 -13.79 2.16
N GLY A 56 9.70 -13.14 1.27
CA GLY A 56 10.80 -12.25 1.65
C GLY A 56 10.27 -10.85 1.92
N ILE A 57 10.78 -10.19 2.96
CA ILE A 57 10.46 -8.80 3.29
C ILE A 57 11.76 -7.98 3.34
N TRP A 58 11.78 -6.86 2.64
CA TRP A 58 12.88 -5.90 2.64
C TRP A 58 12.38 -4.52 3.06
N LEU A 59 13.18 -3.84 3.87
CA LEU A 59 12.95 -2.46 4.29
C LEU A 59 14.07 -1.59 3.75
N VAL A 60 13.68 -0.57 3.00
CA VAL A 60 14.59 0.42 2.44
C VAL A 60 14.57 1.64 3.35
N ASN A 61 15.74 2.06 3.82
CA ASN A 61 15.93 3.37 4.44
C ASN A 61 16.84 4.21 3.55
N GLY A 62 16.23 5.06 2.72
CA GLY A 62 16.91 6.03 1.87
C GLY A 62 17.22 7.36 2.56
N THR A 63 17.03 7.47 3.88
CA THR A 63 17.37 8.69 4.63
C THR A 63 18.84 8.70 5.08
N SER A 64 19.32 9.84 5.58
CA SER A 64 20.69 10.00 6.09
C SER A 64 20.86 9.58 7.55
N ALA A 65 19.80 9.16 8.23
CA ALA A 65 19.83 8.76 9.63
C ALA A 65 19.34 7.31 9.79
N PRO A 66 19.88 6.57 10.76
CA PRO A 66 19.34 5.28 11.11
C PRO A 66 17.93 5.44 11.68
N VAL A 67 17.08 4.44 11.45
CA VAL A 67 15.71 4.38 11.97
C VAL A 67 15.58 3.12 12.80
N GLN A 68 15.07 3.27 14.03
CA GLN A 68 14.64 2.16 14.86
C GLN A 68 13.11 2.08 14.78
N GLY A 69 12.58 0.89 14.55
CA GLY A 69 11.14 0.69 14.49
C GLY A 69 10.74 -0.74 14.75
N THR A 70 9.46 -1.00 14.54
CA THR A 70 8.84 -2.29 14.75
C THR A 70 8.16 -2.72 13.46
N LEU A 71 8.58 -3.85 12.90
CA LEU A 71 7.93 -4.49 11.77
C LEU A 71 6.79 -5.36 12.30
N VAL A 72 5.57 -5.08 11.86
CA VAL A 72 4.38 -5.90 12.15
C VAL A 72 4.02 -6.66 10.87
N VAL A 73 3.91 -7.98 10.96
CA VAL A 73 3.54 -8.86 9.85
C VAL A 73 2.32 -9.66 10.26
N GLU A 74 1.25 -9.56 9.48
CA GLU A 74 -0.04 -10.20 9.76
C GLU A 74 -0.53 -10.95 8.53
N GLU A 75 -1.08 -12.13 8.74
CA GLU A 75 -1.66 -12.96 7.69
C GLU A 75 -3.17 -13.04 7.90
N TRP A 76 -3.92 -12.85 6.81
CA TRP A 76 -5.38 -12.79 6.81
C TRP A 76 -5.96 -13.73 5.78
N THR A 77 -7.06 -14.41 6.12
CA THR A 77 -7.93 -15.00 5.10
C THR A 77 -8.65 -13.89 4.33
N LEU A 78 -9.13 -14.20 3.12
CA LEU A 78 -9.94 -13.27 2.34
C LEU A 78 -11.24 -12.87 3.07
N ASP A 79 -11.76 -13.73 3.96
CA ASP A 79 -12.95 -13.48 4.77
C ASP A 79 -12.71 -12.58 6.00
N GLY A 80 -11.47 -12.16 6.26
CA GLY A 80 -11.14 -11.27 7.37
C GLY A 80 -10.72 -11.95 8.68
N GLN A 81 -10.48 -13.26 8.68
CA GLN A 81 -9.90 -13.94 9.84
C GLN A 81 -8.39 -13.77 9.87
N ARG A 82 -7.84 -13.28 10.99
CA ARG A 82 -6.39 -13.24 11.19
C ARG A 82 -5.86 -14.63 11.49
N VAL A 83 -4.95 -15.12 10.66
CA VAL A 83 -4.32 -16.45 10.75
C VAL A 83 -3.08 -16.39 11.63
N SER A 84 -2.23 -15.40 11.40
CA SER A 84 -1.00 -15.21 12.16
C SER A 84 -0.68 -13.72 12.32
N ALA A 85 0.10 -13.41 13.36
CA ALA A 85 0.61 -12.07 13.62
C ALA A 85 1.99 -12.20 14.28
N SER A 86 2.95 -11.42 13.79
CA SER A 86 4.30 -11.35 14.35
C SER A 86 4.77 -9.90 14.41
N THR A 87 5.68 -9.64 15.33
CA THR A 87 6.20 -8.30 15.60
C THR A 87 7.69 -8.42 15.86
N ILE A 88 8.49 -7.65 15.14
CA ILE A 88 9.95 -7.74 15.14
C ILE A 88 10.51 -6.33 15.30
N ASP A 89 11.32 -6.13 16.34
CA ASP A 89 12.10 -4.91 16.47
C ASP A 89 13.21 -4.91 15.42
N ILE A 90 13.31 -3.83 14.66
CA ILE A 90 14.21 -3.75 13.51
C ILE A 90 14.98 -2.43 13.51
N HIS A 91 16.28 -2.55 13.30
CA HIS A 91 17.16 -1.42 13.04
C HIS A 91 17.38 -1.32 11.53
N LEU A 92 17.08 -0.13 10.98
CA LEU A 92 17.34 0.22 9.59
C LEU A 92 18.52 1.20 9.51
N PRO A 93 19.71 0.77 9.07
CA PRO A 93 20.84 1.68 8.84
C PRO A 93 20.49 2.76 7.81
N ALA A 94 21.19 3.90 7.87
CA ALA A 94 21.00 4.98 6.92
C ALA A 94 21.42 4.56 5.50
N ASN A 95 20.62 4.91 4.49
CA ASN A 95 20.91 4.72 3.07
C ASN A 95 21.20 3.24 2.70
N GLU A 96 20.45 2.30 3.28
CA GLU A 96 20.63 0.85 3.10
C GLU A 96 19.29 0.12 2.94
N VAL A 97 19.39 -1.14 2.49
CA VAL A 97 18.29 -2.09 2.45
C VAL A 97 18.54 -3.15 3.51
N THR A 98 17.58 -3.36 4.39
CA THR A 98 17.61 -4.39 5.43
C THR A 98 16.67 -5.53 5.02
N GLU A 99 17.18 -6.75 4.93
CA GLU A 99 16.37 -7.94 4.80
C GLU A 99 15.81 -8.31 6.18
N ALA A 100 14.48 -8.25 6.33
CA ALA A 100 13.82 -8.58 7.60
C ALA A 100 13.72 -10.11 7.82
N GLY A 101 13.96 -10.89 6.77
CA GLY A 101 13.97 -12.35 6.78
C GLY A 101 12.89 -12.97 5.90
N ALA A 102 12.79 -14.29 5.99
CA ALA A 102 11.79 -15.11 5.32
C ALA A 102 10.65 -15.47 6.29
N PHE A 103 9.42 -15.23 5.86
CA PHE A 103 8.21 -15.50 6.62
C PHE A 103 7.48 -16.67 5.97
N ALA A 104 6.95 -17.60 6.78
CA ALA A 104 6.15 -18.70 6.26
C ALA A 104 4.94 -18.12 5.52
N TYR A 105 4.79 -18.46 4.23
CA TYR A 105 3.72 -17.98 3.39
C TYR A 105 3.58 -18.90 2.18
N GLU A 106 2.45 -19.59 2.09
CA GLU A 106 2.14 -20.43 0.95
C GLU A 106 1.18 -19.70 0.00
N LEU A 107 1.62 -19.48 -1.24
CA LEU A 107 0.81 -18.78 -2.25
C LEU A 107 -0.55 -19.46 -2.51
N GLN A 108 -0.61 -20.76 -2.30
CA GLN A 108 -1.78 -21.60 -2.56
C GLN A 108 -2.83 -21.56 -1.45
N ASP A 109 -2.50 -21.03 -0.26
CA ASP A 109 -3.43 -20.93 0.87
C ASP A 109 -4.51 -19.84 0.70
N GLN A 110 -4.48 -19.08 -0.41
CA GLN A 110 -5.38 -17.95 -0.67
C GLN A 110 -5.46 -16.96 0.50
N ARG A 111 -4.31 -16.61 1.07
CA ARG A 111 -4.20 -15.65 2.18
C ARG A 111 -3.48 -14.39 1.76
N VAL A 112 -3.77 -13.30 2.46
CA VAL A 112 -3.11 -12.01 2.31
C VAL A 112 -2.07 -11.86 3.40
N LEU A 113 -0.81 -11.67 3.03
CA LEU A 113 0.26 -11.33 3.96
C LEU A 113 0.49 -9.83 3.92
N ALA A 114 0.19 -9.13 5.01
CA ALA A 114 0.38 -7.69 5.14
C ALA A 114 1.53 -7.39 6.09
N ALA A 115 2.35 -6.40 5.74
CA ALA A 115 3.46 -5.95 6.56
C ALA A 115 3.47 -4.42 6.67
N ARG A 116 3.79 -3.91 7.86
CA ARG A 116 3.89 -2.48 8.14
C ARG A 116 5.07 -2.16 9.05
N LEU A 117 5.78 -1.09 8.72
CA LEU A 117 6.83 -0.52 9.57
C LEU A 117 6.21 0.56 10.46
N VAL A 118 6.28 0.37 11.77
CA VAL A 118 5.83 1.32 12.78
C VAL A 118 7.04 2.00 13.42
N VAL A 119 7.05 3.32 13.46
CA VAL A 119 8.07 4.15 14.13
C VAL A 119 7.33 5.19 14.95
N ASP A 120 7.68 5.31 16.24
CA ASP A 120 7.03 6.24 17.18
C ASP A 120 5.50 6.17 17.16
N GLY A 121 4.95 4.95 17.09
CA GLY A 121 3.51 4.70 17.04
C GLY A 121 2.83 5.04 15.71
N ARG A 122 3.58 5.37 14.65
CA ARG A 122 3.06 5.73 13.33
C ARG A 122 3.50 4.73 12.27
N VAL A 123 2.57 4.32 11.42
CA VAL A 123 2.90 3.50 10.24
C VAL A 123 3.56 4.41 9.19
N LEU A 124 4.81 4.14 8.85
CA LEU A 124 5.55 4.91 7.85
C LEU A 124 5.50 4.30 6.46
N THR A 125 5.45 2.97 6.37
CA THR A 125 5.34 2.26 5.11
C THR A 125 4.70 0.89 5.31
N ARG A 126 4.11 0.35 4.24
CA ARG A 126 3.39 -0.93 4.24
C ARG A 126 3.39 -1.55 2.85
N ALA A 127 3.22 -2.87 2.81
CA ALA A 127 2.89 -3.60 1.59
C ALA A 127 2.05 -4.83 1.94
N ALA A 128 1.43 -5.41 0.91
CA ALA A 128 0.71 -6.67 1.03
C ALA A 128 1.04 -7.57 -0.15
N LEU A 129 1.25 -8.85 0.14
CA LEU A 129 1.21 -9.92 -0.85
C LEU A 129 -0.20 -10.50 -0.87
N TRP A 130 -0.72 -10.64 -2.07
CA TRP A 130 -2.01 -11.24 -2.34
C TRP A 130 -1.82 -12.58 -3.01
N PRO A 131 -2.76 -13.51 -2.86
CA PRO A 131 -2.73 -14.74 -3.63
C PRO A 131 -2.95 -14.41 -5.12
N GLU A 132 -2.21 -15.07 -6.00
CA GLU A 132 -2.27 -14.81 -7.43
C GLU A 132 -2.54 -16.12 -8.20
N PRO A 133 -3.23 -16.06 -9.35
CA PRO A 133 -3.73 -14.85 -10.02
C PRO A 133 -5.12 -14.41 -9.53
N TYR A 134 -5.37 -13.09 -9.49
CA TYR A 134 -6.59 -12.52 -8.89
C TYR A 134 -7.90 -12.99 -9.52
N LYS A 135 -7.92 -13.30 -10.83
CA LYS A 135 -9.13 -13.74 -11.55
C LYS A 135 -9.74 -15.07 -11.07
N TYR A 136 -9.04 -15.80 -10.21
CA TYR A 136 -9.52 -17.07 -9.63
C TYR A 136 -9.84 -16.95 -8.14
N LEU A 137 -9.72 -15.76 -7.56
CA LEU A 137 -10.09 -15.52 -6.19
C LEU A 137 -11.59 -15.23 -6.09
N HIS A 138 -12.19 -15.69 -5.01
CA HIS A 138 -13.49 -15.20 -4.57
C HIS A 138 -13.25 -14.14 -3.50
N LEU A 139 -13.32 -12.87 -3.88
CA LEU A 139 -13.13 -11.75 -2.96
C LEU A 139 -14.48 -11.39 -2.32
N PRO A 140 -14.67 -11.57 -1.00
CA PRO A 140 -15.90 -11.15 -0.34
C PRO A 140 -15.96 -9.62 -0.25
N ASP A 141 -17.17 -9.08 -0.01
CA ASP A 141 -17.33 -7.65 0.26
C ASP A 141 -16.44 -7.25 1.48
N PRO A 142 -15.46 -6.35 1.30
CA PRO A 142 -14.56 -5.95 2.36
C PRO A 142 -15.21 -5.12 3.47
N ALA A 143 -16.48 -4.72 3.32
CA ALA A 143 -17.21 -3.86 4.24
C ALA A 143 -16.41 -2.58 4.56
N ILE A 144 -15.97 -1.88 3.50
CA ILE A 144 -15.18 -0.65 3.64
C ILE A 144 -16.05 0.46 4.24
N SER A 145 -15.59 1.02 5.35
CA SER A 145 -16.17 2.20 5.96
C SER A 145 -15.32 3.43 5.66
N VAL A 146 -15.98 4.51 5.22
CA VAL A 146 -15.36 5.81 4.95
C VAL A 146 -16.00 6.86 5.84
N GLU A 147 -15.21 7.42 6.74
CA GLU A 147 -15.64 8.45 7.69
C GLU A 147 -14.92 9.76 7.41
N ARG A 148 -15.60 10.89 7.59
CA ARG A 148 -14.96 12.20 7.48
C ARG A 148 -14.17 12.50 8.74
N ALA A 149 -12.89 12.78 8.59
CA ALA A 149 -11.98 13.19 9.66
C ALA A 149 -11.68 14.72 9.59
N GLY A 150 -12.65 15.50 9.14
CA GLY A 150 -12.53 16.94 8.85
C GLY A 150 -13.11 17.29 7.47
N PRO A 151 -13.04 18.57 7.06
CA PRO A 151 -13.54 19.03 5.75
C PRO A 151 -12.76 18.44 4.57
N ASP A 152 -11.46 18.17 4.78
CA ASP A 152 -10.51 17.74 3.75
C ASP A 152 -9.71 16.50 4.20
N ALA A 153 -10.33 15.59 4.95
CA ALA A 153 -9.70 14.34 5.36
C ALA A 153 -10.72 13.20 5.51
N LEU A 154 -10.29 11.99 5.18
CA LEU A 154 -11.07 10.77 5.33
C LEU A 154 -10.33 9.75 6.18
N ARG A 155 -11.06 9.03 7.02
CA ARG A 155 -10.63 7.81 7.69
C ARG A 155 -11.26 6.64 6.97
N VAL A 156 -10.44 5.73 6.46
CA VAL A 156 -10.87 4.56 5.68
C VAL A 156 -10.43 3.29 6.40
N ARG A 157 -11.38 2.37 6.60
CA ARG A 157 -11.15 1.07 7.26
C ARG A 157 -11.94 -0.03 6.55
N CYS A 158 -11.58 -1.28 6.80
CA CYS A 158 -12.26 -2.46 6.26
C CYS A 158 -12.43 -3.54 7.35
N GLU A 159 -13.38 -4.44 7.16
CA GLU A 159 -13.56 -5.62 8.02
C GLU A 159 -12.92 -6.87 7.41
N ARG A 160 -12.70 -6.88 6.09
CA ARG A 160 -11.96 -7.93 5.36
C ARG A 160 -10.94 -7.29 4.42
N PRO A 161 -9.85 -8.00 4.06
CA PRO A 161 -8.85 -7.46 3.15
C PRO A 161 -9.46 -6.89 1.87
N ALA A 162 -9.06 -5.69 1.47
CA ALA A 162 -9.51 -5.02 0.26
C ALA A 162 -8.32 -4.69 -0.64
N LYS A 163 -8.34 -5.15 -1.89
CA LYS A 163 -7.30 -4.87 -2.88
C LYS A 163 -7.69 -3.65 -3.71
N GLY A 164 -6.75 -2.72 -3.90
CA GLY A 164 -6.88 -1.65 -4.91
C GLY A 164 -8.03 -0.67 -4.64
N VAL A 165 -8.23 -0.31 -3.38
CA VAL A 165 -9.23 0.67 -2.94
C VAL A 165 -8.98 2.02 -3.59
N TRP A 166 -9.96 2.47 -4.37
CA TRP A 166 -9.92 3.68 -5.19
C TRP A 166 -11.05 4.65 -4.80
N LEU A 167 -10.66 5.82 -4.28
CA LEU A 167 -11.57 6.87 -3.83
C LEU A 167 -11.84 7.88 -4.96
N GLN A 168 -13.10 8.28 -5.12
CA GLN A 168 -13.54 9.23 -6.15
C GLN A 168 -14.57 10.22 -5.59
N ALA A 169 -14.40 11.51 -5.90
CA ALA A 169 -15.35 12.56 -5.50
C ALA A 169 -15.50 13.65 -6.60
N GLY A 170 -15.27 13.27 -7.87
CA GLY A 170 -15.17 14.21 -8.99
C GLY A 170 -13.79 14.86 -9.10
N ASP A 171 -13.64 15.77 -10.07
CA ASP A 171 -12.41 16.53 -10.28
C ASP A 171 -12.22 17.60 -9.20
N GLY A 172 -10.96 17.99 -8.96
CA GLY A 172 -10.61 19.07 -8.02
C GLY A 172 -10.34 18.62 -6.58
N VAL A 173 -10.41 17.31 -6.29
CA VAL A 173 -9.97 16.76 -5.00
C VAL A 173 -8.53 16.26 -5.13
N ALA A 174 -7.63 16.80 -4.31
CA ALA A 174 -6.24 16.37 -4.26
C ALA A 174 -6.06 15.23 -3.26
N TRP A 175 -6.13 13.98 -3.71
CA TRP A 175 -5.96 12.83 -2.83
C TRP A 175 -4.52 12.71 -2.33
N GLY A 176 -4.34 12.76 -1.02
CA GLY A 176 -3.07 12.55 -0.33
C GLY A 176 -2.52 11.14 -0.53
N ASP A 177 -3.41 10.15 -0.64
CA ASP A 177 -3.10 8.80 -1.11
C ASP A 177 -4.35 8.13 -1.73
N ASN A 178 -4.15 7.11 -2.56
CA ASN A 178 -5.22 6.36 -3.25
C ASN A 178 -4.69 5.00 -3.77
N MET A 179 -5.54 4.17 -4.40
CA MET A 179 -5.18 2.83 -4.90
C MET A 179 -4.52 1.99 -3.80
N LEU A 180 -5.22 1.85 -2.67
CA LEU A 180 -4.70 1.29 -1.42
C LEU A 180 -5.08 -0.18 -1.29
N ASP A 181 -4.19 -0.97 -0.72
CA ASP A 181 -4.59 -2.25 -0.14
C ASP A 181 -4.90 -2.00 1.35
N LEU A 182 -6.05 -2.48 1.82
CA LEU A 182 -6.48 -2.37 3.21
C LEU A 182 -6.54 -3.75 3.84
N VAL A 183 -6.17 -3.84 5.11
CA VAL A 183 -6.41 -5.00 5.96
C VAL A 183 -7.05 -4.55 7.27
N PRO A 184 -7.80 -5.42 7.97
CA PRO A 184 -8.45 -5.05 9.21
C PRO A 184 -7.43 -4.59 10.27
N GLY A 185 -7.75 -3.50 10.97
CA GLY A 185 -6.84 -2.92 11.98
C GLY A 185 -5.70 -2.06 11.44
N ASP A 186 -5.61 -1.81 10.12
CA ASP A 186 -4.70 -0.82 9.52
C ASP A 186 -5.49 0.31 8.84
N GLU A 187 -6.18 1.12 9.66
CA GLU A 187 -6.95 2.27 9.19
C GLU A 187 -6.07 3.34 8.52
N GLN A 188 -6.62 3.96 7.49
CA GLN A 188 -5.93 4.96 6.68
C GLN A 188 -6.54 6.34 6.89
N LEU A 189 -5.71 7.29 7.32
CA LEU A 189 -6.07 8.71 7.32
C LEU A 189 -5.55 9.35 6.04
N ILE A 190 -6.47 9.76 5.16
CA ILE A 190 -6.17 10.26 3.82
C ILE A 190 -6.55 11.74 3.78
N ALA A 191 -5.56 12.59 3.59
CA ALA A 191 -5.81 13.99 3.26
C ALA A 191 -6.52 14.08 1.90
N ALA A 192 -7.53 14.93 1.79
CA ALA A 192 -8.28 15.16 0.57
C ALA A 192 -8.64 16.66 0.41
N PRO A 193 -7.64 17.57 0.27
CA PRO A 193 -7.92 18.97 -0.02
C PRO A 193 -8.88 19.17 -1.18
N GLY A 194 -9.89 20.01 -0.96
CA GLY A 194 -10.93 20.28 -1.94
C GLY A 194 -12.09 19.28 -1.89
N LEU A 195 -12.16 18.40 -0.88
CA LEU A 195 -13.28 17.46 -0.75
C LEU A 195 -14.56 18.18 -0.35
N GLY A 196 -14.53 18.98 0.73
CA GLY A 196 -15.72 19.65 1.27
C GLY A 196 -16.85 18.66 1.54
N GLU A 197 -18.08 18.97 1.14
CA GLU A 197 -19.26 18.11 1.37
C GLU A 197 -19.52 17.07 0.26
N ARG A 198 -18.63 16.97 -0.74
CA ARG A 198 -18.81 16.08 -1.91
C ARG A 198 -18.96 14.61 -1.49
N THR A 199 -19.86 13.89 -2.14
CA THR A 199 -20.04 12.45 -1.93
C THR A 199 -18.82 11.67 -2.42
N VAL A 200 -18.30 10.77 -1.58
CA VAL A 200 -17.19 9.89 -1.91
C VAL A 200 -17.73 8.56 -2.41
N ARG A 201 -17.26 8.13 -3.59
CA ARG A 201 -17.46 6.78 -4.12
C ARG A 201 -16.18 5.97 -3.92
N VAL A 202 -16.35 4.72 -3.53
CA VAL A 202 -15.26 3.77 -3.32
C VAL A 202 -15.38 2.68 -4.38
N LYS A 203 -14.26 2.32 -4.99
CA LYS A 203 -14.11 1.12 -5.81
C LYS A 203 -12.99 0.27 -5.24
N PHE A 204 -13.00 -1.02 -5.54
CA PHE A 204 -11.95 -1.96 -5.16
C PHE A 204 -11.99 -3.12 -6.17
N LEU A 205 -11.05 -4.06 -6.04
CA LEU A 205 -11.05 -5.28 -6.84
C LEU A 205 -12.14 -6.24 -6.32
N GLU A 206 -13.06 -6.61 -7.20
CA GLU A 206 -14.14 -7.58 -6.97
C GLU A 206 -13.82 -8.94 -7.60
#